data_AF-A0A3N5HBS9-F1
#
_entry.id   AF-A0A3N5HBS9-F1
#
_cell.length_a   1.000
_cell.length_b   1.000
_cell.length_c   1.000
_cell.angle_alpha   90.00
_cell.angle_beta   90.00
_cell.angle_gamma   90.00
#
_symmetry.space_group_name_H-M   'P 1'
#
loop_
_entity.id
_entity.type
_entity.pdbx_description
1 polymer ?
#
loop_
_entity_poly.entity_id
_entity_poly.type
_entity_poly.pdbx_seq_one_letter_code
_entity_poly.pdbx_strand_id
1 'polypeptide(L)'
;MARIAGVNIPTNKPVAIALRYIFGIGPVNAVEICEKVKIPVQKRVNELSDAEVLAIREVIDRDYMVEGDLRRDISMNIKRLQDLGCYRGM
;
A
#
# COMPACT_ATOMS: atom_id res chain seq x y z
N MET A 1 -15.89 5.31 -6.69
CA MET A 1 -14.49 5.75 -6.46
C MET A 1 -13.99 4.98 -5.25
N ALA A 2 -13.06 4.04 -5.42
CA ALA A 2 -12.57 3.22 -4.31
C ALA A 2 -11.45 3.96 -3.59
N ARG A 3 -11.66 4.29 -2.31
CA ARG A 3 -10.64 4.89 -1.45
C ARG A 3 -10.10 3.83 -0.51
N ILE A 4 -8.81 3.53 -0.61
CA ILE A 4 -8.14 2.49 0.18
C ILE A 4 -6.89 3.12 0.78
N ALA A 5 -6.66 2.90 2.09
CA ALA A 5 -5.52 3.47 2.84
C ALA A 5 -5.36 5.00 2.68
N GLY A 6 -6.48 5.73 2.58
CA GLY A 6 -6.47 7.18 2.43
C GLY A 6 -6.23 7.70 1.00
N VAL A 7 -5.86 6.82 0.05
CA VAL A 7 -5.57 7.14 -1.36
C VAL A 7 -6.73 6.76 -2.28
N ASN A 8 -6.92 7.55 -3.33
CA ASN A 8 -7.88 7.26 -4.39
C ASN A 8 -7.24 6.38 -5.46
N ILE A 9 -7.76 5.17 -5.61
CA ILE A 9 -7.20 4.18 -6.55
C ILE A 9 -7.92 4.28 -7.90
N PRO A 10 -7.20 4.18 -9.05
CA PRO A 10 -7.81 4.16 -10.37
C PRO A 10 -8.73 2.95 -10.55
N THR A 11 -10.00 3.21 -10.88
CA THR A 11 -11.05 2.17 -11.01
C THR A 11 -10.95 1.32 -12.27
N ASN A 12 -10.29 1.84 -13.32
CA ASN A 12 -10.19 1.17 -14.62
C ASN A 12 -8.95 0.25 -14.76
N LYS A 13 -8.25 -0.01 -13.66
CA LYS A 13 -7.05 -0.87 -13.64
C LYS A 13 -7.32 -2.21 -12.94
N PRO A 14 -6.57 -3.26 -13.27
CA PRO A 14 -6.55 -4.49 -12.48
C PRO A 14 -6.14 -4.20 -11.04
N VAL A 15 -6.74 -4.90 -10.07
CA VAL A 15 -6.50 -4.68 -8.63
C VAL A 15 -5.02 -4.75 -8.29
N ALA A 16 -4.29 -5.73 -8.83
CA ALA A 16 -2.86 -5.92 -8.61
C ALA A 16 -1.99 -4.71 -9.01
N ILE A 17 -2.43 -3.92 -9.99
CA ILE A 17 -1.74 -2.72 -10.45
C ILE A 17 -2.25 -1.50 -9.69
N ALA A 18 -3.55 -1.47 -9.43
CA ALA A 18 -4.20 -0.35 -8.77
C ALA A 18 -3.71 -0.19 -7.31
N LEU A 19 -3.46 -1.29 -6.59
CA LEU A 19 -2.90 -1.27 -5.24
C LEU A 19 -1.49 -0.66 -5.17
N ARG A 20 -0.71 -0.73 -6.25
CA ARG A 20 0.66 -0.17 -6.31
C ARG A 20 0.69 1.36 -6.32
N TYR A 21 -0.46 2.01 -6.42
CA TYR A 21 -0.56 3.46 -6.25
C TYR A 21 -0.44 3.88 -4.79
N ILE A 22 -0.60 2.95 -3.84
CA ILE A 22 -0.38 3.20 -2.42
C ILE A 22 1.13 3.14 -2.15
N PHE A 23 1.66 4.19 -1.53
CA PHE A 23 3.04 4.26 -1.10
C PHE A 23 3.32 3.19 -0.03
N GLY A 24 4.32 2.34 -0.30
CA GLY A 24 4.65 1.17 0.51
C GLY A 24 4.16 -0.16 -0.07
N ILE A 25 3.31 -0.14 -1.11
CA ILE A 25 2.83 -1.36 -1.77
C ILE A 25 3.53 -1.56 -3.12
N GLY A 26 4.42 -2.54 -3.15
CA GLY A 26 5.11 -2.97 -4.37
C GLY A 26 4.35 -4.04 -5.18
N PRO A 27 4.92 -4.50 -6.30
CA PRO A 27 4.31 -5.53 -7.14
C PRO A 27 4.12 -6.87 -6.42
N VAL A 28 5.05 -7.26 -5.54
CA VAL A 28 4.98 -8.50 -4.76
C VAL A 28 3.87 -8.41 -3.72
N ASN A 29 3.88 -7.36 -2.90
CA ASN A 29 2.86 -7.13 -1.87
C ASN A 29 1.47 -7.04 -2.48
N ALA A 30 1.31 -6.40 -3.65
CA ALA A 30 0.02 -6.31 -4.31
C ALA A 30 -0.54 -7.69 -4.71
N VAL A 31 0.32 -8.62 -5.16
CA VAL A 31 -0.09 -10.00 -5.48
C VAL A 31 -0.44 -10.76 -4.20
N GLU A 32 0.41 -10.65 -3.17
CA GLU A 32 0.20 -11.29 -1.87
C GLU A 32 -1.12 -10.85 -1.21
N ILE A 33 -1.46 -9.56 -1.27
CA ILE A 33 -2.73 -9.02 -0.76
C ILE A 33 -3.90 -9.62 -1.56
N CYS A 34 -3.80 -9.71 -2.89
CA CYS A 34 -4.85 -10.32 -3.70
C CYS A 34 -5.04 -11.80 -3.35
N GLU A 35 -3.96 -12.55 -3.11
CA GLU A 35 -4.00 -13.95 -2.71
C GLU A 35 -4.61 -14.14 -1.31
N LYS A 36 -4.24 -13.31 -0.34
CA LYS A 36 -4.79 -13.32 1.03
C LYS A 36 -6.30 -13.08 1.04
N VAL A 37 -6.78 -12.14 0.21
CA VAL A 37 -8.21 -11.82 0.09
C VAL A 37 -8.93 -12.76 -0.89
N LYS A 38 -8.22 -13.68 -1.54
CA LYS A 38 -8.74 -14.62 -2.56
C LYS A 38 -9.40 -13.92 -3.74
N ILE A 39 -8.86 -12.77 -4.14
CA ILE A 39 -9.34 -11.99 -5.29
C ILE A 39 -8.44 -12.27 -6.49
N PRO A 40 -9.02 -12.54 -7.68
CA PRO A 40 -8.20 -12.71 -8.88
C PRO A 40 -7.45 -11.42 -9.22
N VAL A 41 -6.14 -11.52 -9.40
CA VAL A 41 -5.24 -10.39 -9.71
C VAL A 41 -5.61 -9.62 -10.99
N GLN A 42 -6.32 -10.26 -11.92
CA GLN A 42 -6.79 -9.64 -13.16
C GLN A 42 -8.14 -8.92 -13.02
N LYS A 43 -8.85 -9.13 -11.92
CA LYS A 43 -10.13 -8.46 -11.66
C LYS A 43 -9.92 -6.96 -11.67
N ARG A 44 -10.88 -6.21 -12.21
CA ARG A 44 -10.78 -4.74 -12.21
C ARG A 44 -11.33 -4.18 -10.91
N VAL A 45 -10.84 -3.00 -10.53
CA VAL A 45 -11.27 -2.32 -9.29
C VAL A 45 -12.75 -1.93 -9.32
N ASN A 46 -13.31 -1.66 -10.51
CA ASN A 46 -14.74 -1.37 -10.68
C ASN A 46 -15.66 -2.60 -10.51
N GLU A 47 -15.11 -3.82 -10.57
CA GLU A 47 -15.84 -5.08 -10.39
C GLU A 47 -15.75 -5.59 -8.94
N LEU A 48 -15.04 -4.87 -8.07
CA LEU A 48 -14.94 -5.21 -6.66
C LEU A 48 -16.27 -4.95 -5.94
N SER A 49 -16.66 -5.89 -5.10
CA SER A 49 -17.75 -5.68 -4.14
C SER A 49 -17.27 -4.88 -2.94
N ASP A 50 -18.18 -4.23 -2.23
CA ASP A 50 -17.84 -3.45 -1.02
C ASP A 50 -17.20 -4.33 0.07
N ALA A 51 -17.60 -5.61 0.16
CA ALA A 51 -17.00 -6.58 1.09
C ALA A 51 -15.55 -6.90 0.73
N GLU A 52 -15.24 -7.06 -0.56
CA GLU A 52 -13.87 -7.26 -1.05
C GLU A 52 -12.99 -6.03 -0.80
N VAL A 53 -13.54 -4.83 -1.00
CA VAL A 53 -12.83 -3.57 -0.71
C VAL A 53 -12.52 -3.44 0.77
N LEU A 54 -13.47 -3.81 1.65
CA LEU A 54 -13.25 -3.81 3.09
C LEU A 54 -12.17 -4.81 3.49
N ALA A 55 -12.22 -6.04 2.96
CA ALA A 55 -11.24 -7.08 3.26
C ALA A 55 -9.82 -6.68 2.81
N ILE A 56 -9.67 -6.07 1.63
CA ILE A 56 -8.38 -5.50 1.17
C ILE A 56 -7.89 -4.45 2.17
N ARG A 57 -8.77 -3.56 2.62
CA ARG A 57 -8.41 -2.50 3.56
C ARG A 57 -7.94 -3.07 4.89
N GLU A 58 -8.64 -4.05 5.45
CA GLU A 58 -8.26 -4.68 6.72
C GLU A 58 -6.90 -5.38 6.65
N VAL A 59 -6.62 -6.07 5.53
CA VAL A 59 -5.32 -6.71 5.32
C VAL A 59 -4.20 -5.68 5.21
N ILE A 60 -4.44 -4.57 4.51
CA ILE A 60 -3.46 -3.49 4.37
C ILE A 60 -3.19 -2.81 5.71
N ASP A 61 -4.24 -2.42 6.43
CA ASP A 61 -4.11 -1.69 7.70
C ASP A 61 -3.45 -2.56 8.80
N ARG A 62 -3.62 -3.89 8.75
CA ARG A 62 -3.04 -4.82 9.74
C ARG A 62 -1.61 -5.23 9.43
N ASP A 63 -1.31 -5.60 8.18
CA ASP A 63 -0.07 -6.30 7.84
C ASP A 63 0.99 -5.35 7.23
N TYR A 64 0.62 -4.15 6.78
CA TYR A 64 1.51 -3.27 6.03
C TYR A 64 1.52 -1.82 6.57
N MET A 65 2.72 -1.26 6.75
CA MET A 65 2.87 0.18 6.98
C MET A 65 2.83 0.91 5.64
N VAL A 66 1.83 1.78 5.46
CA VAL A 66 1.58 2.47 4.20
C VAL A 66 1.49 3.99 4.38
N GLU A 67 1.75 4.71 3.30
CA GLU A 67 1.58 6.16 3.20
C GLU A 67 2.24 6.97 4.32
N GLY A 68 1.43 7.63 5.16
CA GLY A 68 1.88 8.62 6.13
C GLY A 68 2.83 8.03 7.16
N ASP A 69 2.55 6.82 7.63
CA ASP A 69 3.35 6.17 8.66
C ASP A 69 4.71 5.75 8.10
N LEU A 70 4.73 5.14 6.91
CA LEU A 70 5.98 4.77 6.24
C LEU A 70 6.84 5.99 5.90
N ARG A 71 6.23 7.08 5.42
CA ARG A 71 6.95 8.33 5.13
C ARG A 71 7.56 8.95 6.39
N ARG A 72 6.82 8.96 7.50
CA ARG A 72 7.30 9.46 8.80
C ARG A 72 8.45 8.62 9.32
N ASP A 73 8.34 7.30 9.24
CA ASP A 73 9.39 6.39 9.68
C ASP A 73 10.68 6.57 8.89
N ILE A 74 10.59 6.66 7.55
CA ILE A 74 11.75 6.96 6.70
C ILE A 74 12.37 8.30 7.07
N SER A 75 11.56 9.34 7.29
CA SER A 75 12.07 10.66 7.67
C SER A 75 12.78 10.65 9.03
N MET A 76 12.23 9.94 10.01
CA MET A 76 12.88 9.76 11.32
C MET A 76 14.18 8.95 11.21
N ASN A 77 14.19 7.91 10.38
CA ASN A 77 15.38 7.11 10.13
C ASN A 77 16.50 7.94 9.46
N ILE A 78 16.16 8.82 8.51
CA ILE A 78 17.13 9.75 7.90
C ILE A 78 17.64 10.74 8.95
N LYS A 79 16.73 11.37 9.71
CA LYS A 79 17.12 12.33 10.75
C LYS A 79 18.04 11.70 11.79
N ARG A 80 17.76 10.46 12.20
CA ARG A 80 18.62 9.70 13.11
C ARG A 80 20.04 9.53 12.55
N LEU A 81 20.20 9.27 11.25
CA LEU A 81 21.52 9.14 10.62
C LEU A 81 22.26 10.49 10.56
N GLN A 82 21.54 11.59 10.36
CA GLN A 82 22.09 12.95 10.43
C GLN A 82 22.56 13.29 11.84
N ASP A 83 21.72 13.03 12.86
CA ASP A 83 22.04 13.30 14.27
C ASP A 83 23.25 12.48 14.76
N LEU A 84 23.47 11.29 14.19
CA LEU A 84 24.64 10.43 14.46
C LEU A 84 25.94 10.92 13.79
N GLY A 85 25.86 11.84 12.81
CA GLY A 85 27.04 12.34 12.09
C GLY A 85 27.78 11.27 11.26
N CYS A 86 27.08 10.21 10.84
CA CYS A 86 27.69 9.17 10.00
C CYS A 86 27.85 9.64 8.55
N TYR A 87 28.72 8.98 7.77
CA TYR A 87 28.93 9.31 6.35
C TYR A 87 27.64 9.33 5.50
N ARG A 88 26.62 8.55 5.88
CA ARG A 88 25.31 8.55 5.20
C ARG A 88 24.41 9.73 5.59
N GLY A 89 24.71 10.42 6.70
CA GLY A 89 23.93 11.54 7.23
C GLY A 89 24.61 12.90 7.13
N MET A 90 25.91 12.95 6.77
CA MET A 90 26.59 14.18 6.32
C MET A 90 26.15 14.55 4.90
#